data_AF-A0A7K7LHS1-F1
#
_entry.id   AF-A0A7K7LHS1-F1
#
_cell.length_a   1.000
_cell.length_b   1.000
_cell.length_c   1.000
_cell.angle_alpha   90.00
_cell.angle_beta   90.00
_cell.angle_gamma   90.00
#
_symmetry.space_group_name_H-M   'P 1'
#
loop_
_entity.id
_entity.type
_entity.pdbx_description
1 polymer ?
#
loop_
_entity_poly.entity_id
_entity_poly.type
_entity_poly.pdbx_seq_one_letter_code
_entity_poly.pdbx_strand_id
1 'polypeptide(L)'
;QSVEAVAHRGYFGRKNRSKEPEPRGPRQAEPSEPKWAHFCHFREITHVVIKDCRVSINRQDNQCLEVLLPSYESALSLVSLVDGYFRLTADSSHYLCHEVAPPRLVMSILNGIHGPMQEEFVFAKLRREEQEEGLYIIRWSVLDFNRMILSVVKRGHQQGPGAQGALKYRQFRIQKKGSSFVLEGWDREFPTLRELLDVLKGCTLKSGEESFTVKRCCPPKPGGRGAALLLPRERGGTGRFLKARFPLLAEISDLLITWKVKDSTKQILNLTQLSFHQIRKNEITQRAHLGQGTRTNIYDGVLNVCSTAGADDEAEYFSSEPNNNSRELHVVLKVLDPSHRDIALVSPAIFLSVDPDIMVEEFVEHGPLDVLLRKEKGRVTVSWKITVAKQLASALSYLEDKNLVHGNVCAKNILLARKGLEDGSLPFVKLSDPGVSFTVLSREERVDRIPWIAPECVQDMGNLSTAADKWSFGTTLLEICFDADVPLKERTPSEKERFYEKRHRLPEPSCKELATLISQCLSYAPSERPSFRTILRDLTQLQPHNLVDVTSVNPDFPVSDPTVFQKRYLKKIRELGE
;
A
#
# COMPACT_ATOMS: atom_id res chain seq x y z
N GLN A 1 60.41 56.08 -8.64
CA GLN A 1 59.40 57.04 -9.11
C GLN A 1 58.19 56.82 -8.21
N SER A 2 58.15 57.53 -7.07
CA SER A 2 57.31 58.73 -6.85
C SER A 2 55.82 58.36 -6.93
N VAL A 3 55.15 58.04 -5.80
CA VAL A 3 54.52 58.98 -4.82
C VAL A 3 53.43 59.77 -5.57
N GLU A 4 52.13 59.59 -5.32
CA GLU A 4 51.30 60.08 -4.18
C GLU A 4 49.99 59.21 -4.13
N ALA A 5 49.47 58.69 -3.01
CA ALA A 5 49.04 59.30 -1.74
C ALA A 5 47.83 60.26 -1.95
N VAL A 6 46.64 60.05 -1.37
CA VAL A 6 46.16 60.47 -0.02
C VAL A 6 44.61 60.47 -0.12
N ALA A 7 43.71 60.22 0.85
CA ALA A 7 43.65 60.35 2.32
C ALA A 7 42.61 59.33 2.86
N HIS A 8 42.80 58.63 4.00
CA HIS A 8 42.98 59.03 5.42
C HIS A 8 41.70 59.36 6.21
N ARG A 9 41.37 58.46 7.15
CA ARG A 9 41.03 58.66 8.59
C ARG A 9 40.54 57.32 9.16
N GLY A 10 40.97 56.77 10.30
CA GLY A 10 41.94 57.16 11.31
C GLY A 10 41.95 56.13 12.47
N TYR A 11 43.13 55.95 13.05
CA TYR A 11 43.47 55.70 14.47
C TYR A 11 42.96 54.47 15.29
N PHE A 12 43.97 53.64 15.61
CA PHE A 12 44.26 52.86 16.83
C PHE A 12 43.45 53.10 18.12
N GLY A 13 43.17 52.01 18.85
CA GLY A 13 42.99 52.09 20.31
C GLY A 13 42.38 50.88 21.05
N ARG A 14 43.23 49.90 21.40
CA ARG A 14 43.25 49.09 22.64
C ARG A 14 41.94 48.59 23.32
N LYS A 15 41.99 47.26 23.57
CA LYS A 15 41.70 46.52 24.83
C LYS A 15 40.24 46.39 25.33
N ASN A 16 39.85 45.12 25.41
CA ASN A 16 38.85 44.48 26.27
C ASN A 16 38.31 45.31 27.45
N ARG A 17 36.97 45.45 27.50
CA ARG A 17 36.18 45.18 28.70
C ARG A 17 34.70 44.96 28.36
N SER A 18 34.15 43.96 29.05
CA SER A 18 32.78 43.46 29.09
C SER A 18 31.68 44.53 29.15
N LYS A 19 30.60 44.34 28.35
CA LYS A 19 29.27 44.89 28.58
C LYS A 19 28.20 43.85 28.23
N GLU A 20 27.25 43.68 29.15
CA GLU A 20 26.03 42.87 29.04
C GLU A 20 25.16 43.30 27.86
N PRO A 21 24.33 42.40 27.29
CA PRO A 21 23.40 42.77 26.24
C PRO A 21 22.18 43.52 26.80
N GLU A 22 21.89 44.69 26.22
CA GLU A 22 20.69 45.50 26.45
C GLU A 22 19.37 44.75 26.10
N PRO A 23 18.23 45.15 26.71
CA PRO A 23 16.98 44.42 26.60
C PRO A 23 16.35 44.57 25.21
N ARG A 24 16.10 43.44 24.55
CA ARG A 24 15.28 43.38 23.33
C ARG A 24 13.83 43.73 23.69
N GLY A 25 13.26 44.72 23.00
CA GLY A 25 11.83 45.06 23.07
C GLY A 25 10.93 43.87 22.74
N PRO A 26 9.62 43.94 23.05
CA PRO A 26 8.73 42.79 23.00
C PRO A 26 8.65 42.22 21.58
N ARG A 27 9.10 40.97 21.44
CA ARG A 27 8.89 40.16 20.25
C ARG A 27 7.38 39.99 20.07
N GLN A 28 6.87 40.39 18.91
CA GLN A 28 5.54 39.95 18.49
C GLN A 28 5.56 38.41 18.46
N ALA A 29 4.69 37.80 19.26
CA ALA A 29 4.56 36.36 19.32
C ALA A 29 4.08 35.86 17.96
N GLU A 30 4.86 34.96 17.35
CA GLU A 30 4.38 34.17 16.21
C GLU A 30 3.07 33.46 16.61
N PRO A 31 2.10 33.35 15.68
CA PRO A 31 0.86 32.65 15.98
C PRO A 31 1.17 31.18 16.28
N SER A 32 1.00 30.78 17.55
CA SER A 32 1.18 29.40 17.98
C SER A 32 0.35 28.44 17.12
N GLU A 33 0.98 27.40 16.59
CA GLU A 33 0.32 26.31 15.88
C GLU A 33 -0.87 25.76 16.67
N PRO A 34 -1.99 25.39 16.01
CA PRO A 34 -3.14 24.81 16.69
C PRO A 34 -2.74 23.48 17.35
N LYS A 35 -2.89 23.40 18.67
CA LYS A 35 -2.61 22.17 19.43
C LYS A 35 -3.68 21.12 19.09
N TRP A 36 -3.24 19.98 18.57
CA TRP A 36 -4.08 18.81 18.36
C TRP A 36 -4.53 18.22 19.70
N ALA A 37 -5.81 17.88 19.80
CA ALA A 37 -6.35 17.17 20.95
C ALA A 37 -6.85 15.80 20.50
N HIS A 38 -6.40 14.76 21.22
CA HIS A 38 -6.94 13.42 21.04
C HIS A 38 -8.34 13.38 21.63
N PHE A 39 -9.32 12.89 20.85
CA PHE A 39 -10.66 12.67 21.36
C PHE A 39 -10.87 11.20 21.73
N CYS A 40 -10.77 10.27 20.77
CA CYS A 40 -10.90 8.84 21.04
C CYS A 40 -10.40 7.95 19.88
N HIS A 41 -10.20 6.68 20.16
CA HIS A 41 -10.11 5.65 19.13
C HIS A 41 -11.48 5.42 18.47
N PHE A 42 -11.49 5.01 17.19
CA PHE A 42 -12.76 4.71 16.50
C PHE A 42 -13.61 3.66 17.24
N ARG A 43 -12.98 2.67 17.88
CA ARG A 43 -13.68 1.58 18.60
C ARG A 43 -14.46 2.06 19.83
N GLU A 44 -14.13 3.25 20.34
CA GLU A 44 -14.81 3.87 21.48
C GLU A 44 -16.04 4.66 21.07
N ILE A 45 -16.20 4.97 19.78
CA ILE A 45 -17.36 5.69 19.27
C ILE A 45 -18.57 4.75 19.29
N THR A 46 -19.66 5.20 19.91
CA THR A 46 -20.92 4.44 19.98
C THR A 46 -21.87 4.83 18.87
N HIS A 47 -22.04 6.13 18.64
CA HIS A 47 -22.94 6.67 17.62
C HIS A 47 -22.59 8.13 17.31
N VAL A 48 -22.98 8.58 16.13
CA VAL A 48 -22.83 9.97 15.69
C VAL A 48 -24.19 10.53 15.32
N VAL A 49 -24.51 11.71 15.85
CA VAL A 49 -25.78 12.41 15.62
C VAL A 49 -25.51 13.64 14.76
N ILE A 50 -26.34 13.86 13.74
CA ILE A 50 -26.33 15.08 12.93
C ILE A 50 -27.60 15.86 13.25
N LYS A 51 -27.45 17.17 13.46
CA LYS A 51 -28.57 18.10 13.63
C LYS A 51 -28.23 19.41 12.95
N ASP A 52 -28.84 19.64 11.79
CA ASP A 52 -28.47 20.74 10.88
C ASP A 52 -26.95 20.72 10.63
N CYS A 53 -26.24 21.81 10.89
CA CYS A 53 -24.78 21.85 10.71
C CYS A 53 -23.98 21.33 11.92
N ARG A 54 -24.64 20.78 12.94
CA ARG A 54 -23.99 20.26 14.16
C ARG A 54 -23.83 18.75 14.07
N VAL A 55 -22.64 18.26 14.40
CA VAL A 55 -22.29 16.84 14.52
C VAL A 55 -21.90 16.55 15.97
N SER A 56 -22.47 15.51 16.56
CA SER A 56 -22.16 15.06 17.92
C SER A 56 -21.62 13.62 17.87
N ILE A 57 -20.35 13.43 18.20
CA ILE A 57 -19.68 12.12 18.23
C ILE A 57 -19.64 11.63 19.67
N ASN A 58 -20.36 10.54 19.97
CA ASN A 58 -20.53 10.04 21.33
C ASN A 58 -19.66 8.81 21.59
N ARG A 59 -19.03 8.76 22.77
CA ARG A 59 -18.17 7.67 23.24
C ARG A 59 -18.91 6.72 24.19
N GLN A 60 -18.28 5.60 24.51
CA GLN A 60 -18.77 4.61 25.48
C GLN A 60 -18.79 5.12 26.92
N ASP A 61 -17.90 6.04 27.27
CA ASP A 61 -17.81 6.69 28.59
C ASP A 61 -18.78 7.88 28.74
N ASN A 62 -19.77 8.01 27.84
CA ASN A 62 -20.71 9.12 27.74
C ASN A 62 -20.07 10.49 27.47
N GLN A 63 -18.79 10.56 27.11
CA GLN A 63 -18.22 11.81 26.59
C GLN A 63 -18.70 12.05 25.15
N CYS A 64 -18.93 13.31 24.81
CA CYS A 64 -19.44 13.71 23.52
C CYS A 64 -18.60 14.87 22.97
N LEU A 65 -18.16 14.73 21.73
CA LEU A 65 -17.56 15.82 20.98
C LEU A 65 -18.62 16.44 20.10
N GLU A 66 -18.90 17.73 20.33
CA GLU A 66 -19.76 18.51 19.46
C GLU A 66 -18.94 19.37 18.49
N VAL A 67 -19.33 19.30 17.23
CA VAL A 67 -18.66 19.97 16.11
C VAL A 67 -19.70 20.75 15.31
N LEU A 68 -19.43 22.03 15.05
CA LEU A 68 -20.25 22.86 14.17
C LEU A 68 -19.54 23.06 12.82
N LEU A 69 -20.24 22.74 11.74
CA LEU A 69 -19.71 22.78 10.38
C LEU A 69 -20.33 23.93 9.57
N PRO A 70 -19.69 24.36 8.47
CA PRO A 70 -20.20 25.46 7.65
C PRO A 70 -21.55 25.17 6.98
N SER A 71 -21.84 23.90 6.69
CA SER A 71 -23.09 23.46 6.04
C SER A 71 -23.49 22.06 6.49
N TYR A 72 -24.77 21.72 6.28
CA TYR A 72 -25.27 20.35 6.48
C TYR A 72 -24.56 19.33 5.58
N GLU A 73 -24.23 19.71 4.34
CA GLU A 73 -23.44 18.88 3.42
C GLU A 73 -22.04 18.59 3.98
N SER A 74 -21.41 19.57 4.64
CA SER A 74 -20.13 19.38 5.32
C SER A 74 -20.26 18.43 6.52
N ALA A 75 -21.38 18.51 7.25
CA ALA A 75 -21.73 17.57 8.32
C ALA A 75 -21.88 16.14 7.82
N LEU A 76 -22.66 15.94 6.75
CA LEU A 76 -22.80 14.64 6.11
C LEU A 76 -21.46 14.11 5.59
N SER A 77 -20.61 14.97 5.02
CA SER A 77 -19.28 14.59 4.52
C SER A 77 -18.36 14.10 5.64
N LEU A 78 -18.24 14.87 6.73
CA LEU A 78 -17.44 14.48 7.90
C LEU A 78 -17.94 13.16 8.50
N VAL A 79 -19.26 13.03 8.68
CA VAL A 79 -19.84 11.85 9.33
C VAL A 79 -19.72 10.62 8.42
N SER A 80 -19.85 10.77 7.10
CA SER A 80 -19.59 9.70 6.13
C SER A 80 -18.16 9.18 6.20
N LEU A 81 -17.19 10.09 6.39
CA LEU A 81 -15.79 9.74 6.57
C LEU A 81 -15.59 8.96 7.87
N VAL A 82 -16.05 9.50 9.00
CA VAL A 82 -15.94 8.87 10.33
C VAL A 82 -16.60 7.48 10.34
N ASP A 83 -17.79 7.35 9.76
CA ASP A 83 -18.50 6.07 9.59
C ASP A 83 -17.71 5.08 8.72
N GLY A 84 -17.16 5.55 7.61
CA GLY A 84 -16.32 4.75 6.71
C GLY A 84 -15.08 4.19 7.42
N TYR A 85 -14.36 5.03 8.17
CA TYR A 85 -13.18 4.60 8.92
C TYR A 85 -13.55 3.65 10.05
N PHE A 86 -14.61 3.92 10.81
CA PHE A 86 -15.12 2.99 11.82
C PHE A 86 -15.38 1.61 11.22
N ARG A 87 -15.96 1.53 10.01
CA ARG A 87 -16.18 0.25 9.33
C ARG A 87 -14.90 -0.45 8.89
N LEU A 88 -13.87 0.30 8.53
CA LEU A 88 -12.58 -0.27 8.11
C LEU A 88 -11.76 -0.76 9.30
N THR A 89 -11.87 -0.11 10.47
CA THR A 89 -10.94 -0.28 11.59
C THR A 89 -11.57 -0.94 12.81
N ALA A 90 -12.88 -0.77 13.02
CA ALA A 90 -13.60 -1.25 14.19
C ALA A 90 -14.62 -2.35 13.87
N ASP A 91 -15.66 -2.04 13.08
CA ASP A 91 -16.71 -3.01 12.71
C ASP A 91 -17.32 -2.74 11.33
N SER A 92 -16.92 -3.55 10.34
CA SER A 92 -17.42 -3.51 8.95
C SER A 92 -18.92 -3.67 8.78
N SER A 93 -19.61 -4.23 9.78
CA SER A 93 -21.04 -4.59 9.72
C SER A 93 -21.91 -3.63 10.53
N HIS A 94 -21.37 -2.48 10.93
CA HIS A 94 -22.06 -1.46 11.71
C HIS A 94 -21.95 -0.09 11.04
N TYR A 95 -22.88 0.82 11.32
CA TYR A 95 -22.79 2.23 10.95
C TYR A 95 -23.07 3.09 12.17
N LEU A 96 -22.31 4.17 12.32
CA LEU A 96 -22.39 5.10 13.44
C LEU A 96 -23.54 6.10 13.29
N CYS A 97 -23.94 6.42 12.07
CA CYS A 97 -24.99 7.37 11.77
C CYS A 97 -25.82 6.92 10.57
N HIS A 98 -27.15 6.84 10.74
CA HIS A 98 -28.07 6.35 9.70
C HIS A 98 -28.13 7.28 8.46
N GLU A 99 -27.99 8.59 8.65
CA GLU A 99 -28.10 9.58 7.56
C GLU A 99 -27.04 9.41 6.46
N VAL A 100 -25.88 8.86 6.81
CA VAL A 100 -24.76 8.60 5.90
C VAL A 100 -24.53 7.11 5.63
N ALA A 101 -25.35 6.24 6.22
CA ALA A 101 -25.16 4.80 6.14
C ALA A 101 -25.32 4.32 4.68
N PRO A 102 -24.34 3.59 4.11
CA PRO A 102 -24.45 3.10 2.75
C PRO A 102 -25.71 2.21 2.57
N PRO A 103 -26.57 2.44 1.56
CA PRO A 103 -27.81 1.69 1.40
C PRO A 103 -27.61 0.17 1.33
N ARG A 104 -26.48 -0.27 0.75
CA ARG A 104 -26.10 -1.68 0.68
C ARG A 104 -25.77 -2.28 2.05
N LEU A 105 -25.14 -1.50 2.94
CA LEU A 105 -24.83 -1.93 4.29
C LEU A 105 -26.11 -2.05 5.12
N VAL A 106 -26.99 -1.05 5.05
CA VAL A 106 -28.30 -1.08 5.72
C VAL A 106 -29.08 -2.33 5.30
N MET A 107 -29.15 -2.59 3.99
CA MET A 107 -29.76 -3.81 3.45
C MET A 107 -29.08 -5.10 3.95
N SER A 108 -27.76 -5.08 4.13
CA SER A 108 -27.00 -6.23 4.62
C SER A 108 -27.32 -6.54 6.08
N ILE A 109 -27.33 -5.53 6.94
CA ILE A 109 -27.67 -5.66 8.35
C ILE A 109 -29.12 -6.16 8.51
N LEU A 110 -30.07 -5.55 7.81
CA LEU A 110 -31.49 -5.91 7.88
C LEU A 110 -31.78 -7.35 7.43
N ASN A 111 -30.96 -7.92 6.54
CA ASN A 111 -31.18 -9.26 5.98
C ASN A 111 -30.12 -10.27 6.43
N GLY A 112 -29.27 -9.94 7.41
CA GLY A 112 -28.23 -10.84 7.93
C GLY A 112 -27.18 -11.25 6.88
N ILE A 113 -26.90 -10.37 5.92
CA ILE A 113 -25.94 -10.61 4.84
C ILE A 113 -24.53 -10.27 5.34
N HIS A 114 -23.60 -11.19 5.13
CA HIS A 114 -22.19 -10.93 5.39
C HIS A 114 -21.61 -10.10 4.26
N GLY A 115 -20.59 -9.31 4.59
CA GLY A 115 -19.70 -8.74 3.58
C GLY A 115 -19.10 -9.83 2.66
N PRO A 116 -18.30 -9.42 1.67
CA PRO A 116 -17.55 -10.38 0.87
C PRO A 116 -16.74 -11.29 1.80
N MET A 117 -16.86 -12.60 1.64
CA MET A 117 -16.16 -13.63 2.43
C MET A 117 -15.60 -14.70 1.51
N GLN A 118 -14.34 -15.13 1.73
CA GLN A 118 -13.76 -16.27 1.03
C GLN A 118 -14.39 -17.58 1.52
N GLU A 119 -14.41 -18.58 0.65
CA GLU A 119 -15.12 -19.84 0.85
C GLU A 119 -14.66 -20.60 2.12
N GLU A 120 -13.36 -20.55 2.42
CA GLU A 120 -12.77 -21.24 3.57
C GLU A 120 -13.28 -20.68 4.90
N PHE A 121 -13.50 -19.36 4.99
CA PHE A 121 -14.04 -18.71 6.18
C PHE A 121 -15.52 -19.00 6.38
N VAL A 122 -16.28 -19.07 5.28
CA VAL A 122 -17.69 -19.46 5.30
C VAL A 122 -17.81 -20.87 5.86
N PHE A 123 -16.99 -21.80 5.37
CA PHE A 123 -16.98 -23.18 5.85
C PHE A 123 -16.57 -23.29 7.33
N ALA A 124 -15.52 -22.57 7.76
CA ALA A 124 -15.09 -22.55 9.15
C ALA A 124 -16.18 -21.98 10.08
N LYS A 125 -16.89 -20.93 9.65
CA LYS A 125 -17.98 -20.32 10.40
C LYS A 125 -19.18 -21.26 10.51
N LEU A 126 -19.61 -21.85 9.39
CA LEU A 126 -20.70 -22.83 9.36
C LEU A 126 -20.38 -24.09 10.17
N ARG A 127 -19.10 -24.50 10.27
CA ARG A 127 -18.69 -25.62 11.11
C ARG A 127 -18.72 -25.29 12.61
N ARG A 128 -18.39 -24.05 12.98
CA ARG A 128 -18.30 -23.62 14.38
C ARG A 128 -19.66 -23.30 14.99
N GLU A 129 -20.54 -22.72 14.18
CA GLU A 129 -21.92 -22.46 14.55
C GLU A 129 -22.71 -23.78 14.52
N GLU A 130 -23.71 -23.90 15.40
CA GLU A 130 -24.49 -25.10 15.71
C GLU A 130 -24.60 -26.16 14.60
N GLN A 131 -24.38 -27.43 14.96
CA GLN A 131 -24.31 -28.60 14.07
C GLN A 131 -25.68 -29.05 13.51
N GLU A 132 -26.51 -28.11 13.12
CA GLU A 132 -27.85 -28.35 12.59
C GLU A 132 -27.86 -28.41 11.06
N GLU A 133 -28.63 -29.34 10.52
CA GLU A 133 -28.83 -29.42 9.06
C GLU A 133 -29.65 -28.22 8.56
N GLY A 134 -29.20 -27.63 7.46
CA GLY A 134 -29.89 -26.51 6.82
C GLY A 134 -29.55 -25.13 7.39
N LEU A 135 -28.48 -25.05 8.19
CA LEU A 135 -27.81 -23.78 8.48
C LEU A 135 -27.26 -23.18 7.18
N TYR A 136 -27.47 -21.88 6.98
CA TYR A 136 -26.96 -21.19 5.81
C TYR A 136 -26.34 -19.83 6.15
N ILE A 137 -25.43 -19.40 5.28
CA ILE A 137 -24.86 -18.05 5.26
C ILE A 137 -25.18 -17.42 3.91
N ILE A 138 -25.54 -16.15 3.92
CA ILE A 138 -25.65 -15.34 2.72
C ILE A 138 -24.59 -14.24 2.73
N ARG A 139 -23.82 -14.13 1.65
CA ARG A 139 -22.71 -13.18 1.54
C ARG A 139 -22.72 -12.46 0.20
N TRP A 140 -22.09 -11.30 0.13
CA TRP A 140 -21.75 -10.68 -1.14
C TRP A 140 -20.65 -11.46 -1.87
N SER A 141 -20.72 -11.50 -3.20
CA SER A 141 -19.65 -12.04 -4.03
C SER A 141 -18.42 -11.12 -3.96
N VAL A 142 -17.24 -11.73 -3.89
CA VAL A 142 -15.94 -11.01 -4.02
C VAL A 142 -15.64 -10.63 -5.47
N LEU A 143 -16.30 -11.27 -6.45
CA LEU A 143 -16.01 -11.13 -7.88
C LEU A 143 -17.05 -10.31 -8.65
N ASP A 144 -18.27 -10.16 -8.10
CA ASP A 144 -19.39 -9.54 -8.81
C ASP A 144 -20.20 -8.69 -7.84
N PHE A 145 -20.23 -7.38 -8.09
CA PHE A 145 -20.86 -6.40 -7.22
C PHE A 145 -22.36 -6.66 -7.04
N ASN A 146 -23.05 -7.20 -8.05
CA ASN A 146 -24.50 -7.42 -8.04
C ASN A 146 -24.89 -8.87 -7.70
N ARG A 147 -23.93 -9.68 -7.21
CA ARG A 147 -24.15 -11.09 -6.91
C ARG A 147 -23.98 -11.39 -5.44
N MET A 148 -24.87 -12.22 -4.93
CA MET A 148 -24.85 -12.78 -3.60
C MET A 148 -24.73 -14.30 -3.67
N ILE A 149 -24.15 -14.90 -2.64
CA ILE A 149 -23.91 -16.34 -2.57
C ILE A 149 -24.54 -16.86 -1.28
N LEU A 150 -25.51 -17.76 -1.45
CA LEU A 150 -26.17 -18.53 -0.40
C LEU A 150 -25.44 -19.86 -0.23
N SER A 151 -24.77 -20.04 0.91
CA SER A 151 -24.05 -21.28 1.23
C SER A 151 -24.84 -22.08 2.26
N VAL A 152 -25.30 -23.27 1.90
CA VAL A 152 -26.18 -24.12 2.72
C VAL A 152 -25.47 -25.41 3.09
N VAL A 153 -25.49 -25.79 4.37
CA VAL A 153 -24.87 -27.04 4.84
C VAL A 153 -25.84 -28.22 4.84
N LYS A 154 -25.30 -29.38 4.51
CA LYS A 154 -25.95 -30.69 4.64
C LYS A 154 -25.02 -31.64 5.37
N ARG A 155 -25.56 -32.42 6.29
CA ARG A 155 -24.80 -33.47 6.97
C ARG A 155 -24.84 -34.77 6.16
N GLY A 156 -23.68 -35.39 5.94
CA GLY A 156 -23.61 -36.73 5.36
C GLY A 156 -24.22 -37.79 6.29
N HIS A 157 -24.73 -38.88 5.73
CA HIS A 157 -25.22 -40.02 6.52
C HIS A 157 -24.10 -40.60 7.40
N GLN A 158 -24.46 -40.99 8.64
CA GLN A 158 -23.53 -41.61 9.58
C GLN A 158 -23.04 -42.95 9.03
N GLN A 159 -21.72 -43.08 8.85
CA GLN A 159 -21.08 -44.38 8.61
C GLN A 159 -20.52 -44.87 9.95
N GLY A 160 -21.37 -45.50 10.76
CA GLY A 160 -20.99 -46.21 11.98
C GLY A 160 -21.20 -45.47 13.32
N PRO A 161 -21.22 -46.21 14.46
CA PRO A 161 -21.48 -45.63 15.78
C PRO A 161 -20.26 -44.82 16.25
N GLY A 162 -20.44 -43.52 16.49
CA GLY A 162 -19.42 -42.64 17.04
C GLY A 162 -18.65 -41.76 16.04
N ALA A 163 -18.83 -41.95 14.73
CA ALA A 163 -18.23 -41.10 13.70
C ALA A 163 -19.18 -39.96 13.27
N GLN A 164 -18.76 -38.70 13.44
CA GLN A 164 -19.52 -37.56 12.91
C GLN A 164 -19.44 -37.56 11.37
N GLY A 165 -20.59 -37.71 10.70
CA GLY A 165 -20.67 -37.65 9.23
C GLY A 165 -20.11 -36.34 8.67
N ALA A 166 -19.35 -36.42 7.58
CA ALA A 166 -18.69 -35.26 6.97
C ALA A 166 -19.69 -34.14 6.62
N LEU A 167 -19.37 -32.90 7.02
CA LEU A 167 -20.15 -31.72 6.71
C LEU A 167 -19.95 -31.36 5.23
N LYS A 168 -21.00 -31.48 4.43
CA LYS A 168 -21.03 -30.99 3.05
C LYS A 168 -21.73 -29.63 3.01
N TYR A 169 -21.40 -28.80 2.04
CA TYR A 169 -22.14 -27.59 1.78
C TYR A 169 -22.18 -27.29 0.28
N ARG A 170 -23.15 -26.48 -0.13
CA ARG A 170 -23.31 -26.06 -1.51
C ARG A 170 -23.60 -24.58 -1.60
N GLN A 171 -23.13 -23.97 -2.68
CA GLN A 171 -23.33 -22.56 -2.98
C GLN A 171 -24.40 -22.39 -4.05
N PHE A 172 -25.37 -21.53 -3.78
CA PHE A 172 -26.39 -21.08 -4.72
C PHE A 172 -26.21 -19.58 -4.92
N ARG A 173 -26.44 -19.09 -6.14
CA ARG A 173 -26.16 -17.69 -6.50
C ARG A 173 -27.46 -16.92 -6.62
N ILE A 174 -27.48 -15.73 -6.03
CA ILE A 174 -28.60 -14.80 -6.10
C ILE A 174 -28.10 -13.56 -6.83
N GLN A 175 -28.76 -13.19 -7.92
CA GLN A 175 -28.45 -11.99 -8.70
C GLN A 175 -29.40 -10.85 -8.30
N LYS A 176 -28.84 -9.67 -8.06
CA LYS A 176 -29.60 -8.42 -7.95
C LYS A 176 -29.72 -7.79 -9.34
N LYS A 177 -30.94 -7.64 -9.85
CA LYS A 177 -31.26 -7.00 -11.13
C LYS A 177 -32.00 -5.69 -10.90
N GLY A 178 -31.28 -4.57 -10.87
CA GLY A 178 -31.89 -3.27 -10.56
C GLY A 178 -32.52 -3.27 -9.16
N SER A 179 -33.86 -3.30 -9.11
CA SER A 179 -34.66 -3.40 -7.88
C SER A 179 -35.09 -4.81 -7.50
N SER A 180 -34.94 -5.83 -8.38
CA SER A 180 -35.38 -7.20 -8.11
C SER A 180 -34.22 -8.16 -7.76
N PHE A 181 -34.57 -9.33 -7.21
CA PHE A 181 -33.66 -10.40 -6.80
C PHE A 181 -34.10 -11.72 -7.43
N VAL A 182 -33.14 -12.48 -7.96
CA VAL A 182 -33.40 -13.75 -8.66
C VAL A 182 -32.39 -14.80 -8.18
N LEU A 183 -32.86 -15.98 -7.80
CA LEU A 183 -31.97 -17.14 -7.58
C LEU A 183 -31.60 -17.73 -8.94
N GLU A 184 -30.31 -17.91 -9.23
CA GLU A 184 -29.86 -18.52 -10.50
C GLU A 184 -30.51 -19.90 -10.68
N GLY A 185 -31.16 -20.12 -11.83
CA GLY A 185 -31.92 -21.33 -12.13
C GLY A 185 -33.38 -21.31 -11.66
N TRP A 186 -33.88 -20.18 -11.13
CA TRP A 186 -35.30 -19.95 -10.89
C TRP A 186 -35.85 -18.91 -11.88
N ASP A 187 -37.00 -19.20 -12.47
CA ASP A 187 -37.71 -18.29 -13.38
C ASP A 187 -38.59 -17.26 -12.65
N ARG A 188 -38.31 -17.01 -11.37
CA ARG A 188 -39.08 -16.11 -10.50
C ARG A 188 -38.20 -14.97 -9.99
N GLU A 189 -38.70 -13.75 -10.16
CA GLU A 189 -38.07 -12.56 -9.59
C GLU A 189 -38.84 -12.07 -8.35
N PHE A 190 -38.10 -11.52 -7.39
CA PHE A 190 -38.64 -11.01 -6.13
C PHE A 190 -38.30 -9.53 -5.99
N PRO A 191 -39.26 -8.67 -5.59
CA PRO A 191 -39.03 -7.24 -5.43
C PRO A 191 -38.14 -6.91 -4.23
N THR A 192 -38.11 -7.77 -3.20
CA THR A 192 -37.20 -7.62 -2.06
C THR A 192 -36.44 -8.91 -1.79
N LEU A 193 -35.21 -8.76 -1.27
CA LEU A 193 -34.41 -9.92 -0.84
C LEU A 193 -35.09 -10.69 0.29
N ARG A 194 -35.84 -9.99 1.16
CA ARG A 194 -36.54 -10.62 2.29
C ARG A 194 -37.60 -11.61 1.79
N GLU A 195 -38.40 -11.22 0.80
CA GLU A 195 -39.38 -12.13 0.18
C GLU A 195 -38.72 -13.36 -0.45
N LEU A 196 -37.59 -13.17 -1.14
CA LEU A 196 -36.83 -14.29 -1.68
C LEU A 196 -36.36 -15.24 -0.55
N LEU A 197 -35.81 -14.69 0.53
CA LEU A 197 -35.31 -15.47 1.67
C LEU A 197 -36.43 -16.19 2.43
N ASP A 198 -37.59 -15.55 2.57
CA ASP A 198 -38.77 -16.14 3.21
C ASP A 198 -39.33 -17.30 2.40
N VAL A 199 -39.35 -17.18 1.06
CA VAL A 199 -39.72 -18.29 0.17
C VAL A 199 -38.68 -19.40 0.22
N LEU A 200 -37.39 -19.08 0.31
CA LEU A 200 -36.34 -20.09 0.41
C LEU A 200 -36.36 -20.83 1.75
N LYS A 201 -36.84 -20.21 2.82
CA LYS A 201 -36.93 -20.83 4.14
C LYS A 201 -37.88 -22.03 4.11
N GLY A 202 -37.35 -23.22 4.37
CA GLY A 202 -38.06 -24.50 4.28
C GLY A 202 -37.98 -25.16 2.90
N CYS A 203 -37.47 -24.48 1.87
CA CYS A 203 -37.27 -25.06 0.56
C CYS A 203 -36.05 -25.99 0.53
N THR A 204 -36.11 -27.02 -0.31
CA THR A 204 -35.00 -27.94 -0.58
C THR A 204 -34.43 -27.68 -1.96
N LEU A 205 -33.22 -27.13 -1.99
CA LEU A 205 -32.49 -26.81 -3.20
C LEU A 205 -31.72 -28.03 -3.71
N LYS A 206 -31.82 -28.32 -5.00
CA LYS A 206 -31.10 -29.45 -5.62
C LYS A 206 -29.84 -28.96 -6.34
N SER A 207 -28.76 -29.73 -6.25
CA SER A 207 -27.56 -29.54 -7.05
C SER A 207 -27.03 -30.90 -7.49
N GLY A 208 -27.32 -31.28 -8.73
CA GLY A 208 -27.16 -32.67 -9.18
C GLY A 208 -28.06 -33.61 -8.37
N GLU A 209 -27.49 -34.72 -7.91
CA GLU A 209 -28.17 -35.73 -7.08
C GLU A 209 -28.32 -35.32 -5.59
N GLU A 210 -27.69 -34.21 -5.17
CA GLU A 210 -27.70 -33.78 -3.77
C GLU A 210 -28.76 -32.70 -3.49
N SER A 211 -29.48 -32.86 -2.39
CA SER A 211 -30.51 -31.94 -1.89
C SER A 211 -30.08 -31.19 -0.62
N PHE A 212 -30.34 -29.88 -0.54
CA PHE A 212 -29.95 -29.00 0.56
C PHE A 212 -31.16 -28.21 1.06
N THR A 213 -31.62 -28.46 2.28
CA THR A 213 -32.76 -27.74 2.87
C THR A 213 -32.31 -26.46 3.54
N VAL A 214 -32.94 -25.33 3.22
CA VAL A 214 -32.60 -24.03 3.82
C VAL A 214 -33.47 -23.81 5.05
N LYS A 215 -32.90 -23.74 6.26
CA LYS A 215 -33.67 -23.61 7.50
C LYS A 215 -33.39 -22.31 8.25
N ARG A 216 -32.11 -22.05 8.58
CA ARG A 216 -31.74 -20.95 9.49
C ARG A 216 -30.53 -20.17 8.98
N CYS A 217 -30.62 -18.85 9.01
CA CYS A 217 -29.51 -17.96 8.68
C CYS A 217 -28.54 -17.84 9.86
N CYS A 218 -27.25 -17.89 9.58
CA CYS A 218 -26.20 -17.45 10.51
C CYS A 218 -25.84 -15.99 10.19
N PRO A 219 -26.25 -14.98 10.97
CA PRO A 219 -25.98 -13.57 10.67
C PRO A 219 -24.54 -13.13 11.03
N PRO A 220 -24.07 -11.96 10.56
CA PRO A 220 -22.86 -11.31 11.07
C PRO A 220 -22.95 -11.09 12.59
N LYS A 221 -21.83 -11.25 13.31
CA LYS A 221 -21.75 -11.00 14.77
C LYS A 221 -20.77 -9.84 15.01
N PRO A 222 -21.09 -8.86 15.87
CA PRO A 222 -20.17 -7.79 16.24
C PRO A 222 -18.86 -8.37 16.78
N GLY A 223 -17.71 -7.85 16.34
CA GLY A 223 -16.38 -8.35 16.75
C GLY A 223 -15.99 -9.73 16.22
N GLY A 224 -16.80 -10.34 15.35
CA GLY A 224 -16.41 -11.57 14.65
C GLY A 224 -15.23 -11.33 13.71
N ARG A 225 -14.22 -12.23 13.73
CA ARG A 225 -13.00 -12.21 12.88
C ARG A 225 -13.26 -12.35 11.36
N GLY A 226 -14.46 -12.01 10.88
CA GLY A 226 -14.96 -12.34 9.55
C GLY A 226 -14.84 -11.25 8.50
N ALA A 227 -14.32 -10.07 8.84
CA ALA A 227 -14.28 -8.94 7.92
C ALA A 227 -13.03 -8.06 8.05
N ALA A 228 -11.86 -8.70 8.27
CA ALA A 228 -10.63 -8.06 7.84
C ALA A 228 -10.70 -7.97 6.30
N LEU A 229 -10.41 -6.80 5.73
CA LEU A 229 -10.39 -6.59 4.27
C LEU A 229 -9.74 -7.78 3.57
N LEU A 230 -10.52 -8.48 2.76
CA LEU A 230 -10.06 -9.64 2.01
C LEU A 230 -9.30 -9.17 0.78
N LEU A 231 -7.97 -9.20 0.88
CA LEU A 231 -7.10 -9.23 -0.29
C LEU A 231 -7.05 -10.68 -0.82
N PRO A 232 -7.13 -10.91 -2.15
CA PRO A 232 -7.01 -12.25 -2.72
C PRO A 232 -5.63 -12.85 -2.42
N ARG A 233 -5.60 -14.13 -2.05
CA ARG A 233 -4.40 -14.96 -2.05
C ARG A 233 -4.54 -16.00 -3.18
N GLU A 234 -3.56 -16.08 -4.07
CA GLU A 234 -3.52 -17.14 -5.08
C GLU A 234 -3.15 -18.51 -4.49
N ARG A 235 -3.71 -19.57 -5.11
CA ARG A 235 -3.54 -20.98 -4.73
C ARG A 235 -2.16 -21.50 -5.14
N GLY A 236 -1.50 -22.17 -4.20
CA GLY A 236 -0.37 -23.06 -4.46
C GLY A 236 0.32 -23.49 -3.17
N GLY A 237 0.24 -24.78 -2.82
CA GLY A 237 1.13 -25.43 -1.84
C GLY A 237 0.68 -25.42 -0.37
N THR A 238 0.18 -26.58 0.06
CA THR A 238 0.29 -27.18 1.41
C THR A 238 0.50 -26.25 2.62
N GLY A 239 -0.62 -25.94 3.28
CA GLY A 239 -0.79 -26.10 4.73
C GLY A 239 0.31 -25.63 5.69
N ARG A 240 0.61 -24.33 5.74
CA ARG A 240 0.94 -23.63 7.01
C ARG A 240 0.34 -22.22 6.98
N PHE A 241 -0.46 -21.92 8.00
CA PHE A 241 -1.22 -20.68 8.16
C PHE A 241 -0.26 -19.52 8.51
N LEU A 242 -0.12 -18.54 7.61
CA LEU A 242 0.30 -17.20 8.02
C LEU A 242 -0.96 -16.47 8.50
N LYS A 243 -1.04 -16.36 9.82
CA LYS A 243 -2.00 -15.57 10.58
C LYS A 243 -1.73 -14.10 10.22
N ALA A 244 -2.31 -13.60 9.12
CA ALA A 244 -2.38 -12.16 8.89
C ALA A 244 -3.35 -11.58 9.93
N ARG A 245 -2.86 -11.41 11.17
CA ARG A 245 -3.39 -10.34 12.01
C ARG A 245 -3.10 -9.06 11.20
N PHE A 246 -4.11 -8.22 10.99
CA PHE A 246 -3.89 -6.80 10.85
C PHE A 246 -4.06 -6.19 12.25
N PRO A 247 -3.12 -6.37 13.21
CA PRO A 247 -3.28 -5.72 14.50
C PRO A 247 -3.01 -4.21 14.35
N LEU A 248 -2.11 -3.79 13.45
CA LEU A 248 -1.68 -2.40 13.29
C LEU A 248 -2.81 -1.42 12.92
N LEU A 249 -3.68 -1.73 11.96
CA LEU A 249 -4.76 -0.79 11.57
C LEU A 249 -5.85 -0.67 12.65
N ALA A 250 -6.17 -1.75 13.36
CA ALA A 250 -7.23 -1.74 14.37
C ALA A 250 -6.74 -1.21 15.74
N GLU A 251 -5.44 -1.28 16.04
CA GLU A 251 -4.84 -0.84 17.29
C GLU A 251 -4.34 0.62 17.26
N ILE A 252 -4.27 1.27 16.08
CA ILE A 252 -3.60 2.58 15.88
C ILE A 252 -4.50 3.62 15.17
N SER A 253 -5.79 3.32 14.95
CA SER A 253 -6.70 4.24 14.27
C SER A 253 -7.34 5.23 15.25
N ASP A 254 -6.69 6.38 15.41
CA ASP A 254 -7.13 7.43 16.32
C ASP A 254 -7.93 8.50 15.57
N LEU A 255 -9.03 8.97 16.17
CA LEU A 255 -9.71 10.17 15.71
C LEU A 255 -9.09 11.38 16.44
N LEU A 256 -8.21 12.10 15.73
CA LEU A 256 -7.60 13.34 16.19
C LEU A 256 -8.36 14.54 15.61
N ILE A 257 -8.82 15.46 16.46
CA ILE A 257 -9.59 16.63 16.04
C ILE A 257 -8.93 17.88 16.64
N THR A 258 -8.69 18.90 15.81
CA THR A 258 -8.18 20.20 16.30
C THR A 258 -9.30 21.00 16.93
N TRP A 259 -9.03 21.62 18.09
CA TRP A 259 -9.81 22.76 18.57
C TRP A 259 -8.91 23.83 19.18
N LYS A 260 -9.23 25.09 18.94
CA LYS A 260 -8.53 26.23 19.55
C LYS A 260 -9.24 26.54 20.87
N VAL A 261 -8.58 26.31 22.00
CA VAL A 261 -9.12 26.71 23.31
C VAL A 261 -9.02 28.23 23.44
N LYS A 262 -10.10 28.95 23.11
CA LYS A 262 -10.51 30.20 23.79
C LYS A 262 -11.92 30.63 23.40
N ASP A 263 -12.76 30.71 24.43
CA ASP A 263 -14.09 31.31 24.59
C ASP A 263 -15.18 31.07 23.53
N SER A 264 -16.32 30.65 24.08
CA SER A 264 -17.65 30.51 23.50
C SER A 264 -18.00 31.59 22.47
N THR A 265 -18.00 31.21 21.18
CA THR A 265 -19.15 31.22 20.26
C THR A 265 -18.67 30.95 18.83
N LYS A 266 -19.28 29.94 18.18
CA LYS A 266 -19.32 29.68 16.72
C LYS A 266 -17.97 29.73 15.98
N GLN A 267 -17.38 28.57 15.73
CA GLN A 267 -16.38 28.43 14.66
C GLN A 267 -16.73 27.29 13.70
N ILE A 268 -16.51 27.60 12.43
CA ILE A 268 -16.68 26.77 11.24
C ILE A 268 -15.36 25.99 11.06
N LEU A 269 -15.41 24.65 11.10
CA LEU A 269 -14.23 23.82 10.79
C LEU A 269 -13.90 23.87 9.29
N ASN A 270 -12.61 24.00 8.98
CA ASN A 270 -12.07 23.85 7.64
C ASN A 270 -11.66 22.38 7.41
N LEU A 271 -12.31 21.70 6.46
CA LEU A 271 -12.14 20.26 6.17
C LEU A 271 -10.76 19.90 5.60
N THR A 272 -9.88 20.87 5.33
CA THR A 272 -8.50 20.63 4.87
C THR A 272 -7.54 20.17 5.97
N GLN A 273 -8.02 19.96 7.21
CA GLN A 273 -7.18 19.66 8.39
C GLN A 273 -7.50 18.28 9.01
N LEU A 274 -7.87 17.28 8.22
CA LEU A 274 -7.97 15.89 8.67
C LEU A 274 -6.60 15.21 8.48
N SER A 275 -5.88 14.91 9.56
CA SER A 275 -4.60 14.18 9.52
C SER A 275 -4.72 12.81 10.19
N PHE A 276 -4.20 11.78 9.53
CA PHE A 276 -4.12 10.40 10.00
C PHE A 276 -3.11 10.23 11.14
N HIS A 277 -3.14 9.08 11.85
CA HIS A 277 -2.17 8.77 12.90
C HIS A 277 -0.74 9.00 12.39
N GLN A 278 -0.12 10.02 12.99
CA GLN A 278 1.16 10.55 12.57
C GLN A 278 2.22 9.94 13.48
N ILE A 279 3.16 9.18 12.92
CA ILE A 279 4.23 8.58 13.72
C ILE A 279 5.09 9.72 14.27
N ARG A 280 5.26 9.80 15.59
CA ARG A 280 6.00 10.90 16.19
C ARG A 280 7.50 10.67 16.04
N LYS A 281 8.27 11.75 15.89
CA LYS A 281 9.75 11.65 15.78
C LYS A 281 10.39 10.93 16.96
N ASN A 282 9.84 11.08 18.17
CA ASN A 282 10.32 10.40 19.37
C ASN A 282 9.91 8.91 19.45
N GLU A 283 9.01 8.45 18.59
CA GLU A 283 8.66 7.03 18.45
C GLU A 283 9.61 6.31 17.50
N ILE A 284 10.40 7.04 16.71
CA ILE A 284 11.32 6.48 15.71
C ILE A 284 12.77 6.65 16.17
N THR A 285 13.51 5.55 16.19
CA THR A 285 14.97 5.55 16.32
C THR A 285 15.59 5.25 14.97
N GLN A 286 16.24 6.23 14.36
CA GLN A 286 17.02 6.05 13.14
C GLN A 286 18.33 5.31 13.47
N ARG A 287 18.66 4.29 12.68
CA ARG A 287 19.85 3.43 12.82
C ARG A 287 20.75 3.56 11.57
N ALA A 288 21.28 2.45 11.07
CA ALA A 288 22.28 2.44 10.01
C ALA A 288 21.74 3.00 8.68
N HIS A 289 22.59 3.72 7.95
CA HIS A 289 22.27 4.15 6.59
C HIS A 289 22.32 2.96 5.63
N LEU A 290 21.21 2.68 4.95
CA LEU A 290 21.05 1.54 4.04
C LEU A 290 21.31 1.92 2.58
N GLY A 291 21.12 3.19 2.21
CA GLY A 291 21.36 3.66 0.85
C GLY A 291 20.65 4.96 0.52
N GLN A 292 20.76 5.41 -0.73
CA GLN A 292 20.21 6.67 -1.20
C GLN A 292 19.19 6.42 -2.32
N GLY A 293 17.99 7.00 -2.18
CA GLY A 293 16.98 7.15 -3.23
C GLY A 293 17.17 8.44 -4.05
N THR A 294 16.22 8.79 -4.93
CA THR A 294 16.38 9.96 -5.81
C THR A 294 16.49 11.28 -5.04
N ARG A 295 15.70 11.48 -3.98
CA ARG A 295 15.76 12.64 -3.07
C ARG A 295 15.63 12.25 -1.60
N THR A 296 15.90 10.99 -1.31
CA THR A 296 15.73 10.40 0.02
C THR A 296 16.97 9.66 0.44
N ASN A 297 17.28 9.66 1.72
CA ASN A 297 18.25 8.79 2.35
C ASN A 297 17.49 7.70 3.11
N ILE A 298 17.88 6.46 2.88
CA ILE A 298 17.19 5.27 3.39
C ILE A 298 17.97 4.77 4.60
N TYR A 299 17.29 4.65 5.74
CA TYR A 299 17.87 4.19 6.98
C TYR A 299 17.12 2.98 7.52
N ASP A 300 17.86 2.14 8.22
CA ASP A 300 17.33 1.19 9.18
C ASP A 300 16.70 1.96 10.35
N GLY A 301 15.62 1.46 10.93
CA GLY A 301 14.97 2.14 12.04
C GLY A 301 14.19 1.23 12.96
N VAL A 302 13.89 1.73 14.15
CA VAL A 302 12.95 1.09 15.07
C VAL A 302 11.84 2.04 15.44
N LEU A 303 10.62 1.53 15.35
CA LEU A 303 9.40 2.18 15.77
C LEU A 303 8.99 1.62 17.14
N ASN A 304 8.97 2.47 18.15
CA ASN A 304 8.55 2.14 19.50
C ASN A 304 7.02 2.29 19.61
N VAL A 305 6.31 1.18 19.68
CA VAL A 305 4.86 1.16 19.89
C VAL A 305 4.59 0.99 21.38
N CYS A 306 4.20 2.07 22.06
CA CYS A 306 3.68 1.99 23.42
C CYS A 306 2.30 1.33 23.40
N SER A 307 2.17 0.14 24.01
CA SER A 307 0.85 -0.37 24.39
C SER A 307 0.41 0.38 25.64
N THR A 308 -0.44 1.40 25.51
CA THR A 308 -1.15 1.97 26.65
C THR A 308 -2.28 1.02 27.05
N ALA A 309 -1.91 -0.14 27.60
CA ALA A 309 -2.81 -1.01 28.34
C ALA A 309 -2.55 -0.79 29.83
N GLY A 310 -3.55 -0.23 30.52
CA GLY A 310 -3.69 -0.32 31.98
C GLY A 310 -2.79 0.59 32.82
N ALA A 311 -3.23 1.81 33.06
CA ALA A 311 -3.00 2.48 34.34
C ALA A 311 -4.37 2.54 35.04
N ASP A 312 -4.85 1.37 35.46
CA ASP A 312 -5.92 1.14 36.44
C ASP A 312 -6.17 -0.37 36.44
N ASP A 313 -5.31 -1.11 37.15
CA ASP A 313 -5.68 -2.39 37.76
C ASP A 313 -4.57 -2.78 38.74
N GLU A 314 -4.89 -2.69 40.03
CA GLU A 314 -4.11 -3.27 41.11
C GLU A 314 -4.08 -4.80 40.95
N ALA A 315 -2.94 -5.33 40.50
CA ALA A 315 -2.63 -6.74 40.60
C ALA A 315 -1.12 -6.93 40.77
N GLU A 316 -0.62 -6.64 41.97
CA GLU A 316 0.59 -7.27 42.49
C GLU A 316 0.33 -8.77 42.68
N TYR A 317 0.91 -9.63 41.84
CA TYR A 317 1.61 -10.84 42.29
C TYR A 317 2.29 -11.58 41.11
N PHE A 318 3.58 -11.85 41.27
CA PHE A 318 4.44 -12.74 40.47
C PHE A 318 4.81 -12.34 39.03
N SER A 319 5.93 -11.64 38.86
CA SER A 319 7.09 -12.14 38.08
C SER A 319 8.24 -11.13 38.12
N SER A 320 9.40 -11.61 38.55
CA SER A 320 10.65 -10.86 38.55
C SER A 320 11.30 -10.93 37.17
N GLU A 321 10.95 -10.01 36.27
CA GLU A 321 11.80 -9.50 35.17
C GLU A 321 11.31 -8.08 34.78
N PRO A 322 12.21 -7.14 34.41
CA PRO A 322 11.83 -5.75 34.18
C PRO A 322 10.87 -5.60 32.99
N ASN A 323 9.68 -5.12 33.32
CA ASN A 323 8.57 -4.75 32.45
C ASN A 323 9.04 -3.84 31.30
N ASN A 324 9.04 -4.35 30.06
CA ASN A 324 9.16 -3.50 28.85
C ASN A 324 7.86 -3.62 28.05
N ASN A 325 6.85 -2.82 28.43
CA ASN A 325 5.54 -2.76 27.74
C ASN A 325 5.60 -2.00 26.39
N SER A 326 6.79 -1.62 25.92
CA SER A 326 7.02 -1.07 24.57
C SER A 326 7.40 -2.19 23.60
N ARG A 327 6.62 -2.38 22.53
CA ARG A 327 7.01 -3.25 21.42
C ARG A 327 7.82 -2.45 20.41
N GLU A 328 9.08 -2.85 20.23
CA GLU A 328 9.93 -2.34 19.16
C GLU A 328 9.59 -3.05 17.84
N LEU A 329 9.23 -2.28 16.82
CA LEU A 329 9.02 -2.76 15.46
C LEU A 329 10.19 -2.32 14.59
N HIS A 330 10.71 -3.23 13.79
CA HIS A 330 11.79 -2.94 12.85
C HIS A 330 11.20 -2.36 11.56
N VAL A 331 11.71 -1.20 11.13
CA VAL A 331 11.17 -0.40 10.03
C VAL A 331 12.27 0.16 9.13
N VAL A 332 11.90 0.56 7.93
CA VAL A 332 12.75 1.34 7.00
C VAL A 332 12.28 2.79 7.02
N LEU A 333 13.22 3.71 7.15
CA LEU A 333 12.97 5.14 7.16
C LEU A 333 13.50 5.75 5.86
N LYS A 334 12.62 6.26 5.00
CA LYS A 334 13.01 7.07 3.83
C LYS A 334 12.92 8.54 4.23
N VAL A 335 14.07 9.13 4.54
CA VAL A 335 14.21 10.51 4.99
C VAL A 335 14.48 11.42 3.78
N LEU A 336 13.60 12.37 3.49
CA LEU A 336 13.73 13.37 2.44
C LEU A 336 14.96 14.24 2.68
N ASP A 337 15.66 14.58 1.61
CA ASP A 337 16.80 15.50 1.69
C ASP A 337 16.32 16.90 2.12
N PRO A 338 16.97 17.56 3.11
CA PRO A 338 16.60 18.89 3.58
C PRO A 338 16.57 19.97 2.48
N SER A 339 17.29 19.77 1.37
CA SER A 339 17.25 20.65 0.20
C SER A 339 15.91 20.61 -0.56
N HIS A 340 15.03 19.67 -0.23
CA HIS A 340 13.80 19.35 -0.95
C HIS A 340 12.53 19.36 -0.08
N ARG A 341 12.49 20.16 1.00
CA ARG A 341 11.37 20.24 1.96
C ARG A 341 9.99 20.54 1.34
N ASP A 342 9.94 21.26 0.21
CA ASP A 342 8.68 21.67 -0.42
C ASP A 342 7.87 20.49 -1.02
N ILE A 343 8.46 19.29 -1.08
CA ILE A 343 7.89 18.11 -1.74
C ILE A 343 7.10 17.19 -0.78
N ALA A 344 7.31 17.32 0.53
CA ALA A 344 6.66 16.49 1.55
C ALA A 344 5.11 16.55 1.50
N LEU A 345 4.55 17.61 0.91
CA LEU A 345 3.11 17.84 0.81
C LEU A 345 2.41 17.06 -0.32
N VAL A 346 3.14 16.35 -1.19
CA VAL A 346 2.61 15.83 -2.48
C VAL A 346 2.68 14.29 -2.61
N SER A 347 3.22 13.55 -1.63
CA SER A 347 3.27 12.08 -1.71
C SER A 347 1.94 11.43 -1.27
N PRO A 348 1.30 10.57 -2.08
CA PRO A 348 0.11 9.81 -1.70
C PRO A 348 0.39 8.63 -0.74
N ALA A 349 1.62 8.48 -0.25
CA ALA A 349 1.99 7.43 0.68
C ALA A 349 1.33 7.67 2.06
N ILE A 350 0.54 6.70 2.47
CA ILE A 350 0.07 6.52 3.84
C ILE A 350 1.32 6.41 4.73
N PHE A 351 1.30 7.03 5.92
CA PHE A 351 2.40 7.17 6.91
C PHE A 351 3.24 8.46 6.78
N LEU A 352 2.60 9.58 7.14
CA LEU A 352 3.31 10.81 7.47
C LEU A 352 3.77 10.76 8.95
N SER A 353 5.04 11.06 9.19
CA SER A 353 5.59 11.35 10.53
C SER A 353 5.36 12.81 10.91
N VAL A 354 5.48 13.16 12.20
CA VAL A 354 5.37 14.54 12.74
C VAL A 354 6.48 15.45 12.20
N ASP A 355 7.54 14.86 11.64
CA ASP A 355 8.44 15.55 10.71
C ASP A 355 7.99 15.22 9.27
N PRO A 356 7.62 16.21 8.44
CA PRO A 356 7.11 15.99 7.07
C PRO A 356 8.13 15.29 6.15
N ASP A 357 9.37 15.14 6.61
CA ASP A 357 10.50 14.64 5.83
C ASP A 357 10.71 13.11 5.96
N ILE A 358 9.90 12.33 6.71
CA ILE A 358 10.19 10.89 6.93
C ILE A 358 9.00 9.99 6.56
N MET A 359 9.21 9.08 5.59
CA MET A 359 8.29 7.99 5.27
C MET A 359 8.75 6.71 5.99
N VAL A 360 7.82 6.00 6.63
CA VAL A 360 8.10 4.77 7.39
C VAL A 360 7.50 3.57 6.67
N GLU A 361 8.32 2.57 6.38
CA GLU A 361 7.94 1.33 5.70
C GLU A 361 8.28 0.09 6.54
N GLU A 362 7.64 -1.04 6.23
CA GLU A 362 8.00 -2.31 6.85
C GLU A 362 9.44 -2.72 6.50
N PHE A 363 10.17 -3.24 7.48
CA PHE A 363 11.47 -3.83 7.20
C PHE A 363 11.32 -5.21 6.57
N VAL A 364 12.00 -5.40 5.43
CA VAL A 364 12.02 -6.68 4.71
C VAL A 364 13.42 -7.28 4.77
N GLU A 365 13.54 -8.43 5.44
CA GLU A 365 14.80 -9.01 5.93
C GLU A 365 15.92 -9.10 4.89
N HIS A 366 15.62 -9.48 3.64
CA HIS A 366 16.66 -9.69 2.63
C HIS A 366 16.86 -8.51 1.69
N GLY A 367 16.16 -7.40 1.93
CA GLY A 367 16.34 -6.15 1.20
C GLY A 367 16.00 -6.23 -0.30
N PRO A 368 16.56 -5.29 -1.09
CA PRO A 368 16.29 -5.18 -2.52
C PRO A 368 16.76 -6.37 -3.37
N LEU A 369 15.99 -6.68 -4.41
CA LEU A 369 16.23 -7.79 -5.35
C LEU A 369 17.54 -7.63 -6.11
N ASP A 370 17.87 -6.41 -6.51
CA ASP A 370 19.08 -6.12 -7.29
C ASP A 370 20.38 -6.46 -6.52
N VAL A 371 20.37 -6.29 -5.19
CA VAL A 371 21.48 -6.68 -4.32
C VAL A 371 21.66 -8.20 -4.30
N LEU A 372 20.56 -8.95 -4.17
CA LEU A 372 20.62 -10.42 -4.19
C LEU A 372 21.12 -10.93 -5.55
N LEU A 373 20.57 -10.42 -6.65
CA LEU A 373 20.93 -10.84 -8.01
C LEU A 373 22.42 -10.63 -8.30
N ARG A 374 23.00 -9.49 -7.87
CA ARG A 374 24.45 -9.26 -8.00
C ARG A 374 25.28 -10.19 -7.12
N LYS A 375 24.82 -10.42 -5.88
CA LYS A 375 25.54 -11.27 -4.91
C LYS A 375 25.59 -12.73 -5.35
N GLU A 376 24.48 -13.24 -5.90
CA GLU A 376 24.33 -14.62 -6.34
C GLU A 376 24.36 -14.73 -7.88
N LYS A 377 25.11 -13.83 -8.54
CA LYS A 377 25.26 -13.79 -10.00
C LYS A 377 25.64 -15.16 -10.55
N GLY A 378 24.91 -15.64 -11.54
CA GLY A 378 25.07 -16.97 -12.13
C GLY A 378 24.61 -18.16 -11.28
N ARG A 379 24.20 -17.97 -10.02
CA ARG A 379 23.64 -19.05 -9.15
C ARG A 379 22.12 -19.06 -9.12
N VAL A 380 21.49 -17.93 -9.41
CA VAL A 380 20.02 -17.81 -9.42
C VAL A 380 19.46 -18.48 -10.68
N THR A 381 18.68 -19.55 -10.49
CA THR A 381 18.12 -20.33 -11.60
C THR A 381 17.08 -19.55 -12.41
N VAL A 382 16.88 -19.93 -13.68
CA VAL A 382 15.84 -19.32 -14.52
C VAL A 382 14.44 -19.53 -13.92
N SER A 383 14.16 -20.70 -13.36
CA SER A 383 12.88 -20.97 -12.69
C SER A 383 12.61 -20.00 -11.54
N TRP A 384 13.65 -19.64 -10.78
CA TRP A 384 13.56 -18.66 -9.71
C TRP A 384 13.22 -17.27 -10.25
N LYS A 385 13.93 -16.84 -11.31
CA LYS A 385 13.73 -15.56 -12.00
C LYS A 385 12.30 -15.41 -12.53
N ILE A 386 11.77 -16.46 -13.16
CA ILE A 386 10.39 -16.50 -13.67
C ILE A 386 9.37 -16.43 -12.53
N THR A 387 9.61 -17.10 -11.39
CA THR A 387 8.72 -16.99 -10.21
C THR A 387 8.66 -15.56 -9.69
N VAL A 388 9.80 -14.86 -9.60
CA VAL A 388 9.83 -13.45 -9.19
C VAL A 388 9.10 -12.54 -10.19
N ALA A 389 9.34 -12.74 -11.49
CA ALA A 389 8.65 -12.01 -12.56
C ALA A 389 7.12 -12.15 -12.47
N LYS A 390 6.62 -13.37 -12.20
CA LYS A 390 5.18 -13.64 -12.01
C LYS A 390 4.62 -12.91 -10.79
N GLN A 391 5.34 -12.91 -9.67
CA GLN A 391 4.90 -12.19 -8.46
C GLN A 391 4.85 -10.67 -8.69
N LEU A 392 5.84 -10.11 -9.37
CA LEU A 392 5.83 -8.68 -9.76
C LEU A 392 4.67 -8.35 -10.69
N ALA A 393 4.46 -9.14 -11.74
CA ALA A 393 3.36 -8.94 -12.69
C ALA A 393 1.99 -9.05 -12.00
N SER A 394 1.85 -9.91 -10.98
CA SER A 394 0.64 -10.04 -10.17
C SER A 394 0.37 -8.78 -9.35
N ALA A 395 1.40 -8.23 -8.68
CA ALA A 395 1.28 -6.97 -7.95
C ALA A 395 0.88 -5.80 -8.87
N LEU A 396 1.49 -5.70 -10.04
CA LEU A 396 1.20 -4.63 -11.00
C LEU A 396 -0.16 -4.81 -11.69
N SER A 397 -0.62 -6.05 -11.90
CA SER A 397 -1.99 -6.32 -12.37
C SER A 397 -3.03 -5.84 -11.36
N TYR A 398 -2.76 -5.98 -10.06
CA TYR A 398 -3.63 -5.46 -9.02
C TYR A 398 -3.71 -3.92 -9.06
N LEU A 399 -2.57 -3.24 -9.22
CA LEU A 399 -2.53 -1.78 -9.34
C LEU A 399 -3.25 -1.29 -10.60
N GLU A 400 -3.04 -1.96 -11.74
CA GLU A 400 -3.73 -1.68 -13.01
C GLU A 400 -5.26 -1.78 -12.85
N ASP A 401 -5.76 -2.84 -12.23
CA ASP A 401 -7.20 -3.02 -11.97
C ASP A 401 -7.81 -1.92 -11.07
N LYS A 402 -6.97 -1.21 -10.30
CA LYS A 402 -7.36 -0.07 -9.46
C LYS A 402 -7.10 1.28 -10.10
N ASN A 403 -6.60 1.32 -11.33
CA ASN A 403 -6.11 2.54 -11.99
C ASN A 403 -5.05 3.28 -11.15
N LEU A 404 -4.23 2.53 -10.40
CA LEU A 404 -3.10 3.07 -9.66
C LEU A 404 -1.82 2.88 -10.47
N VAL A 405 -1.02 3.93 -10.59
CA VAL A 405 0.27 3.90 -11.27
C VAL A 405 1.36 3.90 -10.21
N HIS A 406 2.27 2.94 -10.27
CA HIS A 406 3.41 2.89 -9.37
C HIS A 406 4.45 3.94 -9.73
N GLY A 407 4.84 4.05 -11.00
CA GLY A 407 5.72 5.11 -11.52
C GLY A 407 7.20 5.00 -11.13
N ASN A 408 7.61 3.88 -10.51
CA ASN A 408 9.02 3.63 -10.13
C ASN A 408 9.30 2.13 -9.99
N VAL A 409 8.93 1.33 -10.99
CA VAL A 409 9.15 -0.12 -10.98
C VAL A 409 10.58 -0.42 -11.43
N CYS A 410 11.41 -0.97 -10.54
CA CYS A 410 12.76 -1.46 -10.81
C CYS A 410 13.17 -2.48 -9.75
N ALA A 411 14.23 -3.26 -9.99
CA ALA A 411 14.71 -4.28 -9.06
C ALA A 411 15.13 -3.72 -7.69
N LYS A 412 15.53 -2.43 -7.61
CA LYS A 412 15.81 -1.73 -6.34
C LYS A 412 14.58 -1.57 -5.44
N ASN A 413 13.39 -1.49 -6.05
CA ASN A 413 12.11 -1.34 -5.35
C ASN A 413 11.36 -2.66 -5.16
N ILE A 414 11.98 -3.79 -5.50
CA ILE A 414 11.43 -5.12 -5.24
C ILE A 414 12.16 -5.70 -4.03
N LEU A 415 11.45 -5.94 -2.94
CA LEU A 415 12.02 -6.41 -1.68
C LEU A 415 11.79 -7.91 -1.49
N LEU A 416 12.82 -8.63 -1.06
CA LEU A 416 12.80 -10.07 -0.84
C LEU A 416 12.38 -10.43 0.59
N ALA A 417 11.13 -10.83 0.75
CA ALA A 417 10.62 -11.37 2.02
C ALA A 417 11.02 -12.83 2.24
N ARG A 418 11.40 -13.56 1.18
CA ARG A 418 12.05 -14.88 1.27
C ARG A 418 12.99 -15.09 0.10
N LYS A 419 14.24 -15.48 0.35
CA LYS A 419 15.24 -15.75 -0.71
C LYS A 419 14.84 -16.90 -1.62
N GLY A 420 14.39 -18.03 -1.04
CA GLY A 420 14.03 -19.21 -1.84
C GLY A 420 15.17 -19.78 -2.69
N LEU A 421 16.40 -19.71 -2.17
CA LEU A 421 17.60 -20.33 -2.76
C LEU A 421 17.93 -21.69 -2.12
N GLU A 422 17.23 -22.04 -1.04
CA GLU A 422 17.34 -23.30 -0.33
C GLU A 422 16.44 -24.36 -0.96
N ASP A 423 16.83 -25.64 -0.86
CA ASP A 423 16.11 -26.75 -1.46
C ASP A 423 14.63 -26.79 -1.03
N GLY A 424 13.73 -26.72 -2.02
CA GLY A 424 12.29 -26.81 -1.82
C GLY A 424 11.58 -25.51 -1.43
N SER A 425 12.30 -24.38 -1.24
CA SER A 425 11.68 -23.08 -0.96
C SER A 425 11.59 -22.19 -2.20
N LEU A 426 10.42 -21.61 -2.46
CA LEU A 426 10.24 -20.60 -3.50
C LEU A 426 10.54 -19.18 -2.98
N PRO A 427 11.02 -18.26 -3.84
CA PRO A 427 11.17 -16.86 -3.46
C PRO A 427 9.82 -16.21 -3.16
N PHE A 428 9.83 -15.19 -2.31
CA PHE A 428 8.67 -14.33 -2.10
C PHE A 428 9.12 -12.87 -2.08
N VAL A 429 8.56 -12.06 -3.00
CA VAL A 429 8.89 -10.65 -3.17
C VAL A 429 7.68 -9.75 -2.88
N LYS A 430 7.98 -8.51 -2.50
CA LYS A 430 7.03 -7.42 -2.32
C LYS A 430 7.50 -6.21 -3.12
N LEU A 431 6.57 -5.44 -3.65
CA LEU A 431 6.85 -4.16 -4.30
C LEU A 431 6.81 -3.06 -3.22
N SER A 432 7.93 -2.35 -3.03
CA SER A 432 8.05 -1.22 -2.09
C SER A 432 7.39 0.03 -2.67
N ASP A 433 7.07 0.99 -1.81
CA ASP A 433 6.51 2.28 -2.22
C ASP A 433 7.45 3.00 -3.21
N PRO A 434 6.90 3.68 -4.25
CA PRO A 434 7.69 4.43 -5.23
C PRO A 434 8.55 5.55 -4.64
N GLY A 435 8.27 5.97 -3.42
CA GLY A 435 8.91 7.06 -2.68
C GLY A 435 8.40 8.41 -3.14
N VAL A 436 9.33 9.27 -3.56
CA VAL A 436 9.00 10.60 -4.05
C VAL A 436 8.15 10.50 -5.33
N SER A 437 7.01 11.21 -5.34
CA SER A 437 6.07 11.21 -6.46
C SER A 437 6.78 11.50 -7.78
N PHE A 438 6.40 10.78 -8.82
CA PHE A 438 6.91 11.01 -10.16
C PHE A 438 6.69 12.45 -10.65
N THR A 439 5.58 13.08 -10.26
CA THR A 439 5.15 14.41 -10.71
C THR A 439 6.00 15.56 -10.17
N VAL A 440 6.87 15.31 -9.19
CA VAL A 440 7.73 16.34 -8.60
C VAL A 440 9.19 16.23 -9.07
N LEU A 441 9.51 15.21 -9.87
CA LEU A 441 10.86 14.97 -10.35
C LEU A 441 11.28 16.01 -11.39
N SER A 442 12.53 16.44 -11.31
CA SER A 442 13.13 17.28 -12.35
C SER A 442 13.27 16.48 -13.65
N ARG A 443 13.52 17.19 -14.75
CA ARG A 443 13.77 16.53 -16.04
C ARG A 443 15.06 15.70 -15.97
N GLU A 444 16.09 16.21 -15.32
CA GLU A 444 17.39 15.55 -15.17
C GLU A 444 17.26 14.25 -14.36
N GLU A 445 16.50 14.26 -13.26
CA GLU A 445 16.22 13.06 -12.47
C GLU A 445 15.40 12.03 -13.24
N ARG A 446 14.45 12.50 -14.08
CA ARG A 446 13.70 11.62 -15.00
C ARG A 446 14.63 10.98 -16.02
N VAL A 447 15.56 11.74 -16.61
CA VAL A 447 16.56 11.23 -17.56
C VAL A 447 17.51 10.22 -16.89
N ASP A 448 17.89 10.44 -15.64
CA ASP A 448 18.76 9.50 -14.92
C ASP A 448 18.10 8.12 -14.73
N ARG A 449 16.76 8.09 -14.61
CA ARG A 449 15.93 6.87 -14.53
C ARG A 449 15.78 6.13 -15.86
N ILE A 450 16.39 6.55 -16.96
CA ILE A 450 16.49 5.75 -18.18
C ILE A 450 17.43 4.56 -17.90
N PRO A 451 17.02 3.29 -18.18
CA PRO A 451 15.93 2.92 -19.10
C PRO A 451 14.56 2.59 -18.50
N TRP A 452 14.35 2.66 -17.19
CA TRP A 452 13.07 2.25 -16.56
C TRP A 452 11.92 3.22 -16.80
N ILE A 453 12.21 4.51 -16.94
CA ILE A 453 11.19 5.51 -17.25
C ILE A 453 10.70 5.33 -18.70
N ALA A 454 9.38 5.34 -18.91
CA ALA A 454 8.85 5.25 -20.26
C ALA A 454 9.19 6.51 -21.08
N PRO A 455 9.49 6.41 -22.40
CA PRO A 455 9.93 7.54 -23.21
C PRO A 455 8.96 8.73 -23.18
N GLU A 456 7.66 8.46 -23.18
CA GLU A 456 6.61 9.49 -23.12
C GLU A 456 6.58 10.26 -21.79
N CYS A 457 7.11 9.68 -20.72
CA CYS A 457 7.15 10.26 -19.37
C CYS A 457 8.40 11.13 -19.13
N VAL A 458 9.45 10.96 -19.95
CA VAL A 458 10.68 11.78 -19.87
C VAL A 458 10.39 13.24 -20.26
N GLN A 459 9.57 13.44 -21.30
CA GLN A 459 9.24 14.77 -21.80
C GLN A 459 8.12 15.41 -20.96
N ASP A 460 7.02 14.69 -20.73
CA ASP A 460 5.83 15.22 -20.07
C ASP A 460 5.40 14.33 -18.90
N MET A 461 5.21 14.94 -17.73
CA MET A 461 4.77 14.23 -16.53
C MET A 461 3.29 13.86 -16.57
N GLY A 462 2.48 14.55 -17.37
CA GLY A 462 1.06 14.24 -17.57
C GLY A 462 0.79 12.92 -18.28
N ASN A 463 1.81 12.34 -18.91
CA ASN A 463 1.71 11.05 -19.60
C ASN A 463 1.87 9.83 -18.68
N LEU A 464 2.12 10.06 -17.38
CA LEU A 464 2.23 8.98 -16.41
C LEU A 464 0.91 8.18 -16.35
N SER A 465 0.99 6.90 -16.67
CA SER A 465 -0.17 6.01 -16.76
C SER A 465 0.24 4.57 -16.44
N THR A 466 -0.74 3.66 -16.36
CA THR A 466 -0.46 2.22 -16.20
C THR A 466 0.32 1.65 -17.38
N ALA A 467 0.38 2.34 -18.53
CA ALA A 467 1.24 1.96 -19.64
C ALA A 467 2.72 2.22 -19.36
N ALA A 468 3.06 3.23 -18.56
CA ALA A 468 4.42 3.50 -18.14
C ALA A 468 4.97 2.37 -17.26
N ASP A 469 4.16 1.85 -16.34
CA ASP A 469 4.55 0.71 -15.49
C ASP A 469 4.82 -0.56 -16.31
N LYS A 470 4.17 -0.76 -17.46
CA LYS A 470 4.46 -1.89 -18.38
C LYS A 470 5.85 -1.76 -18.99
N TRP A 471 6.26 -0.55 -19.36
CA TRP A 471 7.62 -0.28 -19.84
C TRP A 471 8.66 -0.53 -18.73
N SER A 472 8.41 0.03 -17.55
CA SER A 472 9.28 -0.17 -16.38
C SER A 472 9.38 -1.65 -16.00
N PHE A 473 8.28 -2.40 -16.09
CA PHE A 473 8.26 -3.85 -15.91
C PHE A 473 9.13 -4.58 -16.95
N GLY A 474 9.02 -4.26 -18.24
CA GLY A 474 9.87 -4.83 -19.29
C GLY A 474 11.36 -4.61 -19.04
N THR A 475 11.73 -3.41 -18.61
CA THR A 475 13.10 -3.08 -18.20
C THR A 475 13.53 -3.85 -16.96
N THR A 476 12.65 -3.99 -15.97
CA THR A 476 12.90 -4.77 -14.75
C THR A 476 13.08 -6.25 -15.04
N LEU A 477 12.39 -6.80 -16.04
CA LEU A 477 12.63 -8.17 -16.50
C LEU A 477 14.04 -8.35 -17.06
N LEU A 478 14.58 -7.36 -17.78
CA LEU A 478 15.97 -7.37 -18.22
C LEU A 478 16.94 -7.37 -17.04
N GLU A 479 16.68 -6.55 -16.00
CA GLU A 479 17.49 -6.59 -14.77
C GLU A 479 17.47 -7.99 -14.13
N ILE A 480 16.31 -8.63 -14.05
CA ILE A 480 16.17 -9.97 -13.49
C ILE A 480 16.93 -10.99 -14.35
N CYS A 481 16.83 -10.88 -15.68
CA CYS A 481 17.53 -11.77 -16.61
C CYS A 481 19.05 -11.65 -16.47
N PHE A 482 19.57 -10.42 -16.40
CA PHE A 482 20.99 -10.12 -16.46
C PHE A 482 21.62 -9.91 -15.07
N ASP A 483 21.06 -10.49 -14.02
CA ASP A 483 21.61 -10.47 -12.65
C ASP A 483 21.86 -9.03 -12.13
N ALA A 484 20.89 -8.15 -12.38
CA ALA A 484 20.90 -6.73 -12.07
C ALA A 484 22.01 -5.92 -12.76
N ASP A 485 22.54 -6.44 -13.87
CA ASP A 485 23.29 -5.66 -14.85
C ASP A 485 22.32 -4.91 -15.77
N VAL A 486 22.18 -3.60 -15.51
CA VAL A 486 21.17 -2.77 -16.17
C VAL A 486 21.75 -2.24 -17.48
N PRO A 487 21.07 -2.46 -18.62
CA PRO A 487 21.41 -1.79 -19.86
C PRO A 487 21.47 -0.26 -19.67
N LEU A 488 22.42 0.41 -20.34
CA LEU A 488 22.61 1.87 -20.33
C LEU A 488 23.01 2.49 -18.98
N LYS A 489 23.30 1.69 -17.94
CA LYS A 489 23.70 2.22 -16.62
C LYS A 489 24.92 3.14 -16.67
N GLU A 490 25.91 2.80 -17.49
CA GLU A 490 27.18 3.55 -17.60
C GLU A 490 27.13 4.69 -18.63
N ARG A 491 25.97 4.91 -19.27
CA ARG A 491 25.80 5.95 -20.29
C ARG A 491 25.47 7.29 -19.64
N THR A 492 26.00 8.36 -20.25
CA THR A 492 25.71 9.74 -19.85
C THR A 492 24.23 10.08 -20.08
N PRO A 493 23.67 11.08 -19.37
CA PRO A 493 22.30 11.55 -19.59
C PRO A 493 22.00 11.86 -21.06
N SER A 494 22.91 12.54 -21.76
CA SER A 494 22.74 12.87 -23.19
C SER A 494 22.74 11.64 -24.09
N GLU A 495 23.54 10.61 -23.80
CA GLU A 495 23.48 9.34 -24.52
C GLU A 495 22.16 8.59 -24.28
N LYS A 496 21.67 8.61 -23.04
CA LYS A 496 20.37 8.03 -22.65
C LYS A 496 19.20 8.71 -23.38
N GLU A 497 19.22 10.03 -23.49
CA GLU A 497 18.22 10.79 -24.26
C GLU A 497 18.29 10.47 -25.75
N ARG A 498 19.50 10.53 -26.32
CA ARG A 498 19.72 10.20 -27.74
C ARG A 498 19.28 8.78 -28.08
N PHE A 499 19.40 7.84 -27.13
CA PHE A 499 18.91 6.48 -27.27
C PHE A 499 17.38 6.44 -27.47
N TYR A 500 16.60 7.21 -26.70
CA TYR A 500 15.15 7.34 -26.88
C TYR A 500 14.75 8.14 -28.13
N GLU A 501 15.47 9.23 -28.44
CA GLU A 501 15.23 10.03 -29.66
C GLU A 501 15.35 9.18 -30.93
N LYS A 502 16.35 8.31 -30.98
CA LYS A 502 16.58 7.38 -32.09
C LYS A 502 15.70 6.12 -32.03
N ARG A 503 14.85 6.00 -31.02
CA ARG A 503 14.00 4.83 -30.77
C ARG A 503 14.75 3.50 -30.79
N HIS A 504 15.93 3.48 -30.18
CA HIS A 504 16.74 2.26 -30.10
C HIS A 504 16.12 1.23 -29.15
N ARG A 505 16.47 -0.05 -29.34
CA ARG A 505 16.00 -1.17 -28.52
C ARG A 505 17.05 -1.54 -27.49
N LEU A 506 16.58 -1.94 -26.30
CA LEU A 506 17.46 -2.51 -25.27
C LEU A 506 17.90 -3.93 -25.68
N PRO A 507 18.99 -4.46 -25.11
CA PRO A 507 19.41 -5.84 -25.34
C PRO A 507 18.31 -6.83 -24.98
N GLU A 508 18.13 -7.85 -25.81
CA GLU A 508 17.11 -8.88 -25.61
C GLU A 508 17.74 -10.13 -24.95
N PRO A 509 16.99 -10.84 -24.09
CA PRO A 509 17.46 -12.11 -23.54
C PRO A 509 17.55 -13.20 -24.63
N SER A 510 18.42 -14.18 -24.43
CA SER A 510 18.58 -15.32 -25.36
C SER A 510 17.32 -16.18 -25.52
N CYS A 511 16.43 -16.22 -24.52
CA CYS A 511 15.12 -16.87 -24.60
C CYS A 511 14.16 -16.06 -25.48
N LYS A 512 13.72 -16.65 -26.60
CA LYS A 512 12.85 -15.98 -27.59
C LYS A 512 11.48 -15.61 -27.04
N GLU A 513 10.86 -16.49 -26.26
CA GLU A 513 9.54 -16.26 -25.68
C GLU A 513 9.58 -15.09 -24.69
N LEU A 514 10.62 -15.05 -23.85
CA LEU A 514 10.84 -13.97 -22.90
C LEU A 514 11.26 -12.67 -23.61
N ALA A 515 12.09 -12.75 -24.65
CA ALA A 515 12.46 -11.60 -25.48
C ALA A 515 11.24 -10.98 -26.15
N THR A 516 10.33 -11.80 -26.66
CA THR A 516 9.08 -11.35 -27.29
C THR A 516 8.21 -10.59 -26.28
N LEU A 517 8.00 -11.17 -25.08
CA LEU A 517 7.23 -10.52 -24.01
C LEU A 517 7.86 -9.18 -23.59
N ILE A 518 9.19 -9.15 -23.39
CA ILE A 518 9.92 -7.94 -23.02
C ILE A 518 9.82 -6.90 -24.13
N SER A 519 10.00 -7.28 -25.40
CA SER A 519 9.88 -6.36 -26.53
C SER A 519 8.48 -5.76 -26.65
N GLN A 520 7.42 -6.51 -26.33
CA GLN A 520 6.05 -5.99 -26.32
C GLN A 520 5.85 -4.97 -25.18
N CYS A 521 6.40 -5.25 -23.99
CA CYS A 521 6.39 -4.30 -22.87
C CYS A 521 7.15 -3.01 -23.19
N LEU A 522 8.25 -3.12 -23.95
CA LEU A 522 9.12 -2.02 -24.37
C LEU A 522 8.72 -1.39 -25.71
N SER A 523 7.45 -1.51 -26.13
CA SER A 523 6.98 -0.73 -27.29
C SER A 523 7.01 0.77 -26.98
N TYR A 524 7.56 1.56 -27.91
CA TYR A 524 7.55 3.03 -27.84
C TYR A 524 6.14 3.61 -27.93
N ALA A 525 5.19 2.88 -28.51
CA ALA A 525 3.78 3.27 -28.50
C ALA A 525 3.10 2.73 -27.22
N PRO A 526 2.63 3.58 -26.30
CA PRO A 526 2.06 3.11 -25.02
C PRO A 526 0.83 2.19 -25.20
N SER A 527 0.03 2.43 -26.25
CA SER A 527 -1.17 1.64 -26.58
C SER A 527 -0.88 0.22 -27.07
N GLU A 528 0.35 -0.06 -27.53
CA GLU A 528 0.74 -1.39 -28.01
C GLU A 528 1.22 -2.30 -26.87
N ARG A 529 1.44 -1.75 -25.67
CA ARG A 529 1.94 -2.50 -24.52
C ARG A 529 0.83 -3.39 -23.95
N PRO A 530 1.11 -4.68 -23.67
CA PRO A 530 0.10 -5.63 -23.23
C PRO A 530 -0.39 -5.35 -21.80
N SER A 531 -1.66 -5.64 -21.49
CA SER A 531 -2.18 -5.58 -20.11
C SER A 531 -1.40 -6.52 -19.17
N PHE A 532 -1.36 -6.22 -17.87
CA PHE A 532 -0.66 -7.11 -16.92
C PHE A 532 -1.32 -8.49 -16.83
N ARG A 533 -2.63 -8.60 -17.10
CA ARG A 533 -3.31 -9.90 -17.25
C ARG A 533 -2.76 -10.71 -18.41
N THR A 534 -2.50 -10.07 -19.55
CA THR A 534 -1.85 -10.71 -20.70
C THR A 534 -0.43 -11.14 -20.35
N ILE A 535 0.35 -10.25 -19.74
CA ILE A 535 1.73 -10.52 -19.30
C ILE A 535 1.77 -11.74 -18.36
N LEU A 536 0.88 -11.80 -17.36
CA LEU A 536 0.79 -12.92 -16.42
C LEU A 536 0.48 -14.25 -17.10
N ARG A 537 -0.46 -14.24 -18.05
CA ARG A 537 -0.80 -15.41 -18.86
C ARG A 537 0.44 -15.91 -19.61
N ASP A 538 1.14 -15.01 -20.29
CA ASP A 538 2.28 -15.35 -21.15
C ASP A 538 3.47 -15.85 -20.29
N LEU A 539 3.75 -15.21 -19.14
CA LEU A 539 4.73 -15.71 -18.16
C LEU A 539 4.38 -17.09 -17.60
N THR A 540 3.09 -17.38 -17.42
CA THR A 540 2.63 -18.67 -16.89
C THR A 540 2.82 -19.79 -17.90
N GLN A 541 2.77 -19.48 -19.20
CA GLN A 541 3.01 -20.43 -20.28
C GLN A 541 4.51 -20.73 -20.48
N LEU A 542 5.42 -19.89 -19.97
CA LEU A 542 6.86 -20.16 -19.98
C LEU A 542 7.17 -21.39 -19.11
N GLN A 543 7.62 -22.46 -19.77
CA GLN A 543 8.07 -23.68 -19.12
C GLN A 543 9.55 -23.56 -18.71
N PRO A 544 9.90 -23.60 -17.41
CA PRO A 544 11.27 -23.35 -16.95
C PRO A 544 12.32 -24.35 -17.46
N HIS A 545 11.90 -25.58 -17.79
CA HIS A 545 12.79 -26.65 -18.24
C HIS A 545 13.33 -26.47 -19.67
N ASN A 546 12.76 -25.53 -20.44
CA ASN A 546 13.23 -25.21 -21.80
C ASN A 546 14.17 -23.99 -21.84
N LEU A 547 14.46 -23.39 -20.69
CA LEU A 547 15.21 -22.14 -20.59
C LEU A 547 16.61 -22.41 -20.02
N VAL A 548 17.61 -22.47 -20.91
CA VAL A 548 19.04 -22.49 -20.54
C VAL A 548 19.52 -21.05 -20.32
N ASP A 549 20.61 -20.87 -19.57
CA ASP A 549 21.20 -19.58 -19.15
C ASP A 549 20.84 -18.39 -20.04
N VAL A 550 20.09 -17.45 -19.44
CA VAL A 550 19.59 -16.26 -20.12
C VAL A 550 20.71 -15.23 -20.18
N THR A 551 21.38 -15.14 -21.32
CA THR A 551 22.42 -14.14 -21.59
C THR A 551 21.86 -13.00 -22.44
N SER A 552 22.52 -11.84 -22.41
CA SER A 552 22.18 -10.72 -23.30
C SER A 552 22.63 -11.00 -24.73
N VAL A 553 21.75 -10.74 -25.70
CA VAL A 553 22.10 -10.72 -27.14
C VAL A 553 22.23 -9.25 -27.57
N ASN A 554 23.35 -8.89 -28.22
CA ASN A 554 23.79 -7.52 -28.60
C ASN A 554 24.33 -6.61 -27.47
N PRO A 555 25.54 -6.87 -26.95
CA PRO A 555 26.23 -5.94 -26.04
C PRO A 555 26.81 -4.70 -26.75
N ASP A 556 27.06 -4.76 -28.06
CA ASP A 556 27.81 -3.72 -28.78
C ASP A 556 26.89 -2.70 -29.46
N PHE A 557 26.60 -1.61 -28.75
CA PHE A 557 26.17 -0.36 -29.38
C PHE A 557 27.29 0.69 -29.26
N PRO A 558 28.10 0.91 -30.32
CA PRO A 558 28.92 2.10 -30.42
C PRO A 558 27.99 3.27 -30.75
N VAL A 559 27.42 3.91 -29.73
CA VAL A 559 26.87 5.26 -29.90
C VAL A 559 28.08 6.19 -29.98
N SER A 560 28.73 6.22 -31.14
CA SER A 560 29.75 7.22 -31.43
C SER A 560 29.07 8.59 -31.40
N ASP A 561 29.49 9.41 -30.46
CA ASP A 561 29.22 10.84 -30.43
C ASP A 561 30.02 11.49 -31.59
N PRO A 562 29.36 12.04 -32.63
CA PRO A 562 30.06 12.72 -33.73
C PRO A 562 30.79 14.00 -33.28
N THR A 563 30.66 14.41 -32.01
CA THR A 563 31.36 15.57 -31.43
C THR A 563 32.56 15.22 -30.53
N VAL A 564 32.92 13.94 -30.36
CA VAL A 564 34.15 13.56 -29.63
C VAL A 564 35.37 13.66 -30.53
N PHE A 565 36.02 14.82 -30.51
CA PHE A 565 37.41 14.93 -30.96
C PHE A 565 38.30 14.13 -29.99
N GLN A 566 38.96 13.09 -30.51
CA GLN A 566 39.96 12.33 -29.76
C GLN A 566 41.05 13.30 -29.26
N LYS A 567 41.08 13.53 -27.94
CA LYS A 567 42.21 14.18 -27.25
C LYS A 567 43.46 13.33 -27.49
N ARG A 568 44.21 13.68 -28.53
CA ARG A 568 45.60 13.26 -28.69
C ARG A 568 46.38 13.72 -27.47
N TYR A 569 47.01 12.78 -26.80
CA TYR A 569 48.16 12.90 -25.91
C TYR A 569 48.50 14.33 -25.43
N LEU A 570 48.01 14.71 -24.24
CA LEU A 570 48.62 15.77 -23.46
C LEU A 570 49.56 15.14 -22.44
N LYS A 571 50.86 15.15 -22.78
CA LYS A 571 51.95 14.89 -21.84
C LYS A 571 51.96 15.98 -20.78
N LYS A 572 52.09 15.56 -19.53
CA LYS A 572 52.37 16.39 -18.35
C LYS A 572 53.61 17.25 -18.60
N ILE A 573 53.48 18.58 -18.57
CA ILE A 573 54.61 19.51 -18.46
C ILE A 573 54.57 20.07 -17.02
N ARG A 574 55.70 19.91 -16.33
CA ARG A 574 55.96 20.38 -14.97
C ARG A 574 56.05 21.91 -14.91
N GLU A 575 55.89 22.41 -13.69
CA GLU A 575 56.22 23.76 -13.20
C GLU A 575 57.46 24.37 -13.85
N LEU A 576 57.40 25.67 -14.13
CA LEU A 576 58.50 26.61 -13.96
C LEU A 576 57.88 27.97 -13.62
N GLY A 577 58.23 28.48 -12.45
CA GLY A 577 58.26 29.92 -12.23
C GLY A 577 59.53 30.48 -12.85
N GLU A 578 59.37 31.55 -13.63
CA GLU A 578 60.14 32.80 -13.68
C GLU A 578 59.51 33.68 -14.78
#